data_AF-V5TR93-F1
#
_entry.id   AF-V5TR93-F1
#
_cell.length_a   1.000
_cell.length_b   1.000
_cell.length_c   1.000
_cell.angle_alpha   90.00
_cell.angle_beta   90.00
_cell.angle_gamma   90.00
#
_symmetry.space_group_name_H-M   'P 1'
#
loop_
_entity.id
_entity.type
_entity.pdbx_description
1 polymer ?
#
loop_
_entity_poly.entity_id
_entity_poly.type
_entity_poly.pdbx_seq_one_letter_code
_entity_poly.pdbx_strand_id
1 'polypeptide(L)' 'MQLLFAFGRKDVFPVGDLGIRKGFEAVVGDGYSRAEMREYAERWSPYRSYASLYLWRASEDIAESVAEVRED' A
#
# COMPACT_ATOMS: atom_id res chain seq x y z
N MET A 1 -8.38 -3.60 -6.80
CA MET A 1 -8.22 -4.86 -6.07
C MET A 1 -8.03 -6.07 -6.99
N GLN A 2 -8.91 -6.32 -7.98
CA GLN A 2 -8.84 -7.49 -8.88
C GLN A 2 -7.50 -7.61 -9.62
N LEU A 3 -6.96 -6.50 -10.12
CA LEU A 3 -5.68 -6.53 -10.85
C LEU A 3 -4.52 -7.05 -10.01
N LEU A 4 -4.45 -6.69 -8.72
CA LEU A 4 -3.38 -7.17 -7.83
C LEU A 4 -3.62 -8.62 -7.40
N PHE A 5 -4.81 -8.94 -6.90
CA PHE A 5 -5.04 -10.19 -6.17
C PHE A 5 -5.60 -11.33 -7.02
N ALA A 6 -6.45 -11.04 -8.01
CA ALA A 6 -7.01 -12.07 -8.88
C ALA A 6 -6.14 -12.31 -10.11
N PHE A 7 -5.58 -11.24 -10.69
CA PHE A 7 -4.78 -11.32 -11.91
C PHE A 7 -3.27 -11.22 -11.70
N GLY A 8 -2.80 -10.97 -10.48
CA GLY A 8 -1.37 -10.96 -10.17
C GLY A 8 -0.56 -9.92 -10.97
N ARG A 9 -1.18 -8.80 -11.39
CA ARG A 9 -0.48 -7.74 -12.11
C ARG A 9 0.56 -7.13 -11.19
N LYS A 10 1.81 -7.10 -11.65
CA LYS A 10 2.97 -6.67 -10.84
C LYS A 10 3.11 -5.15 -10.72
N ASP A 11 2.49 -4.40 -11.63
CA ASP A 11 2.67 -2.95 -11.75
C ASP A 11 1.36 -2.17 -11.63
N VAL A 12 0.78 -2.18 -10.43
CA VAL A 12 -0.47 -1.47 -10.11
C VAL A 12 -0.30 -0.72 -8.80
N PHE A 13 -0.60 0.58 -8.81
CA PHE A 13 -0.69 1.45 -7.63
C PHE A 13 -2.14 1.96 -7.46
N PRO A 14 -2.95 1.36 -6.56
CA PRO A 14 -4.36 1.66 -6.47
C PRO A 14 -4.65 2.87 -5.56
N VAL A 15 -4.26 4.08 -5.97
CA VAL A 15 -4.37 5.31 -5.15
C VAL A 15 -5.78 5.67 -4.66
N GLY A 16 -6.82 5.05 -5.21
CA GLY A 16 -8.20 5.21 -4.70
C GLY A 16 -8.42 4.53 -3.36
N ASP A 17 -7.57 3.56 -3.00
CA ASP A 17 -7.63 2.83 -1.74
C ASP A 17 -7.18 3.73 -0.57
N LEU A 18 -7.94 3.72 0.53
CA LEU A 18 -7.62 4.53 1.71
C LEU A 18 -6.39 4.00 2.45
N GLY A 19 -6.23 2.68 2.55
CA GLY A 19 -5.08 2.06 3.20
C GLY A 19 -3.78 2.39 2.46
N ILE A 20 -3.79 2.37 1.12
CA ILE A 20 -2.64 2.81 0.33
C ILE A 20 -2.27 4.26 0.60
N ARG A 21 -3.26 5.17 0.68
CA ARG A 21 -2.97 6.59 0.92
C ARG A 21 -2.39 6.81 2.32
N LYS A 22 -2.98 6.18 3.35
CA LYS A 22 -2.45 6.24 4.72
C LYS A 22 -1.05 5.63 4.84
N GLY A 23 -0.82 4.48 4.21
CA GLY A 23 0.48 3.85 4.16
C GLY A 23 1.52 4.70 3.43
N PHE A 24 1.12 5.34 2.32
CA PHE A 24 1.97 6.28 1.60
C PHE A 24 2.36 7.47 2.48
N GLU A 25 1.37 8.09 3.14
CA GLU A 25 1.55 9.18 4.10
C GLU A 25 2.52 8.78 5.23
N ALA A 26 2.37 7.59 5.79
CA ALA A 26 3.25 7.07 6.85
C ALA A 26 4.71 6.86 6.41
N VAL A 27 4.95 6.50 5.14
CA VAL A 27 6.29 6.14 4.62
C VAL A 27 6.99 7.31 3.92
N VAL A 28 6.23 8.13 3.17
CA VAL A 28 6.74 9.19 2.30
C VAL A 28 6.49 10.58 2.88
N GLY A 29 5.44 10.74 3.70
CA GLY A 29 5.01 11.99 4.30
C GLY A 29 3.67 12.50 3.77
N ASP A 30 3.08 13.41 4.52
CA ASP A 30 1.76 14.00 4.24
C ASP A 30 1.80 15.11 3.17
N GLY A 31 0.62 15.54 2.72
CA GLY A 31 0.46 16.72 1.86
C GLY A 31 0.46 16.45 0.36
N TYR A 32 0.59 15.19 -0.05
CA TYR A 32 0.51 14.79 -1.46
C TYR A 32 -0.95 14.63 -1.90
N SER A 33 -1.30 15.21 -3.05
CA SER A 33 -2.54 14.91 -3.75
C SER A 33 -2.52 13.49 -4.33
N ARG A 34 -3.70 12.95 -4.69
CA ARG A 34 -3.80 11.65 -5.38
C ARG A 34 -3.08 11.63 -6.73
N ALA A 35 -2.87 12.79 -7.37
CA ALA A 35 -2.12 12.87 -8.62
C ALA A 35 -0.62 12.73 -8.34
N GLU A 36 -0.10 13.50 -7.38
CA GLU A 36 1.30 13.46 -6.97
C GLU A 36 1.70 12.10 -6.39
N MET A 37 0.80 11.43 -5.65
CA MET A 37 1.04 10.06 -5.19
C MET A 37 1.23 9.08 -6.36
N ARG A 38 0.45 9.21 -7.45
CA ARG A 38 0.62 8.35 -8.64
C ARG A 38 1.95 8.62 -9.32
N GLU A 39 2.31 9.90 -9.46
CA GLU A 39 3.59 10.31 -10.06
C GLU A 39 4.78 9.82 -9.23
N TYR A 40 4.74 9.98 -7.91
CA TYR A 40 5.76 9.46 -7.02
C TYR A 40 5.90 7.94 -7.15
N ALA A 41 4.77 7.23 -7.20
CA ALA A 41 4.75 5.77 -7.31
C ALA A 41 5.42 5.24 -8.59
N GLU A 42 5.61 6.05 -9.64
CA GLU A 42 6.37 5.65 -10.84
C GLU A 42 7.81 5.25 -10.49
N ARG A 43 8.39 5.75 -9.39
CA ARG A 43 9.70 5.32 -8.88
C ARG A 43 9.77 3.84 -8.53
N TRP A 44 8.62 3.20 -8.26
CA TRP A 44 8.52 1.78 -7.95
C TRP A 44 8.13 0.92 -9.16
N SER A 45 7.96 1.52 -10.34
CA SER A 45 7.79 0.79 -11.60
C SER A 45 9.03 -0.06 -11.91
N PRO A 46 8.91 -1.27 -12.48
CA PRO A 46 7.69 -1.94 -12.97
C PRO A 46 7.02 -2.85 -11.92
N TYR A 47 7.17 -2.53 -10.64
CA TYR A 47 6.77 -3.39 -9.53
C TYR A 47 5.94 -2.66 -8.46
N ARG A 48 5.11 -1.70 -8.88
CA ARG A 48 4.28 -0.88 -7.97
C ARG A 48 3.33 -1.69 -7.08
N SER A 49 2.96 -2.90 -7.49
CA SER A 49 2.12 -3.77 -6.67
C SER A 49 2.85 -4.28 -5.44
N TYR A 50 4.17 -4.50 -5.50
CA TYR A 50 4.94 -4.87 -4.30
C TYR A 50 5.00 -3.70 -3.33
N ALA A 51 5.25 -2.48 -3.79
CA ALA A 51 5.15 -1.29 -2.95
C ALA A 51 3.77 -1.18 -2.29
N SER A 52 2.69 -1.38 -3.05
CA SER A 52 1.32 -1.37 -2.52
C SER A 52 1.11 -2.37 -1.37
N LEU A 53 1.66 -3.58 -1.46
CA LEU A 53 1.60 -4.58 -0.39
C LEU A 53 2.31 -4.12 0.89
N TYR A 54 3.44 -3.43 0.76
CA TYR A 54 4.16 -2.88 1.92
C TYR A 54 3.47 -1.65 2.50
N LEU A 55 2.85 -0.80 1.67
CA LEU A 55 2.12 0.37 2.16
C LEU A 55 0.92 -0.02 3.02
N TRP A 56 0.16 -1.05 2.64
CA TRP A 56 -0.93 -1.55 3.50
C TRP A 56 -0.42 -1.96 4.89
N ARG A 57 0.73 -2.65 4.95
CA ARG A 57 1.35 -3.05 6.21
C ARG A 57 1.97 -1.90 6.98
N ALA A 58 2.37 -0.83 6.32
CA ALA A 58 2.96 0.33 6.99
C ALA A 58 1.95 1.05 7.92
N SER A 59 0.65 0.88 7.67
CA SER A 59 -0.41 1.40 8.53
C SER A 59 -0.96 0.37 9.54
N GLU A 60 -0.53 -0.89 9.47
CA GLU A 60 -0.97 -1.94 10.39
C GLU A 60 -0.08 -1.95 11.64
N ASP A 61 -0.68 -2.04 12.83
CA ASP A 61 0.06 -2.42 14.03
C ASP A 61 0.27 -3.93 14.03
N ILE A 62 1.44 -4.33 13.52
CA ILE A 62 1.83 -5.73 13.38
C ILE A 62 1.85 -6.45 14.74
N ALA A 63 2.15 -5.74 15.84
CA ALA A 63 2.21 -6.35 17.16
C ALA A 63 0.81 -6.71 17.66
N GLU A 64 -0.17 -5.83 17.43
CA GLU A 64 -1.58 -6.07 17.74
C GLU A 64 -2.15 -7.23 16.90
N SER A 65 -1.89 -7.24 15.58
CA SER A 65 -2.40 -8.30 14.69
C SER A 65 -1.84 -9.70 15.00
N VAL A 66 -0.60 -9.78 15.51
CA VAL A 66 0.00 -11.08 15.92
C VAL A 66 -0.54 -11.54 17.28
N ALA A 67 -0.97 -10.62 18.15
CA ALA A 67 -1.58 -10.97 19.43
C ALA A 67 -2.94 -11.64 19.24
N GLU A 68 -3.77 -11.15 18.31
CA GLU A 68 -5.09 -11.72 17.98
C GLU A 68 -5.00 -13.20 17.55
N VAL A 69 -4.01 -13.57 16.74
CA VAL A 69 -3.83 -14.94 16.23
C VAL A 69 -3.41 -15.94 17.31
N ARG A 70 -2.91 -15.47 18.47
CA ARG A 70 -2.39 -16.33 19.54
C ARG A 70 -3.41 -16.62 20.64
N GLU A 71 -4.58 -16.01 20.61
CA GLU A 71 -5.63 -16.21 21.63
C GLU A 71 -6.64 -17.33 21.29
N ASP A 72 -6.41 -18.11 20.23
CA ASP A 72 -7.15 -19.34 19.91
C ASP A 72 -6.44 -20.64 20.39
#